data_AF-A0A6G3MIM8-F1
#
_entry.id   AF-A0A6G3MIM8-F1
#
_cell.length_a   1.000
_cell.length_b   1.000
_cell.length_c   1.000
_cell.angle_alpha   90.00
_cell.angle_beta   90.00
_cell.angle_gamma   90.00
#
_symmetry.space_group_name_H-M   'P 1'
#
loop_
_entity.id
_entity.type
_entity.pdbx_description
1 polymer ?
#
loop_
_entity_poly.entity_id
_entity_poly.type
_entity_poly.pdbx_seq_one_letter_code
_entity_poly.pdbx_strand_id
1 'polypeptide(L)'
;MRHTAQCIGRVMRSKMDYGIMILADQRFSKPSRIKKLPKWIQDNLSPANIGLGSDDAVELAKKFLKDMAQELPLESQIGVSMLNEEQLKSEKFLKRLETLQQAALETVGPFNRI
;
A
#
# COMPACT_ATOMS: atom_id res chain seq x y z
N MET A 1 8.15 12.19 10.47
CA MET A 1 7.29 11.30 9.66
C MET A 1 7.00 9.98 10.35
N ARG A 2 7.81 9.54 11.33
CA ARG A 2 7.55 8.31 12.12
C ARG A 2 6.16 8.27 12.76
N HIS A 3 5.74 9.32 13.48
CA HIS A 3 4.41 9.36 14.09
C HIS A 3 3.27 9.30 13.06
N THR A 4 3.39 10.06 11.96
CA THR A 4 2.41 10.02 10.86
C THR A 4 2.27 8.61 10.27
N ALA A 5 3.40 7.95 9.99
CA ALA A 5 3.41 6.58 9.48
C ALA A 5 2.79 5.58 10.48
N GLN A 6 3.03 5.77 11.78
CA GLN A 6 2.45 4.94 12.82
C GLN A 6 0.92 5.12 12.90
N CYS A 7 0.41 6.34 12.77
CA CYS A 7 -1.04 6.59 12.74
C CYS A 7 -1.69 5.98 11.51
N ILE A 8 -1.07 6.15 10.33
CA ILE A 8 -1.51 5.53 9.08
C ILE A 8 -1.60 4.01 9.21
N GLY A 9 -0.59 3.38 9.82
CA GLY A 9 -0.56 1.93 10.00
C GLY A 9 -1.69 1.37 10.88
N ARG A 10 -2.44 2.21 11.60
CA ARG A 10 -3.60 1.77 12.40
C ARG A 10 -4.89 1.63 11.58
N VAL A 11 -4.93 2.19 10.37
CA VAL A 11 -6.13 2.22 9.52
C VAL A 11 -6.41 0.87 8.89
N MET A 12 -5.39 0.10 8.55
CA MET A 12 -5.53 -1.24 7.96
C MET A 12 -5.13 -2.32 8.97
N ARG A 13 -5.96 -3.36 9.16
CA ARG A 13 -5.67 -4.48 10.07
C ARG A 13 -5.64 -5.83 9.34
N SER A 14 -6.50 -6.00 8.34
CA SER A 14 -6.63 -7.18 7.49
C SER A 14 -6.41 -6.82 6.02
N LYS A 15 -6.20 -7.85 5.18
CA LYS A 15 -6.16 -7.70 3.71
C LYS A 15 -7.52 -7.32 3.11
N MET A 16 -8.60 -7.57 3.85
CA MET A 16 -9.96 -7.18 3.46
C MET A 16 -10.33 -5.77 3.91
N ASP A 17 -9.53 -5.15 4.78
CA ASP A 17 -9.81 -3.78 5.22
C ASP A 17 -9.39 -2.79 4.13
N TYR A 18 -10.24 -1.81 3.89
CA TYR A 18 -9.92 -0.65 3.07
C TYR A 18 -10.16 0.62 3.88
N GLY A 19 -9.39 1.66 3.59
CA GLY A 19 -9.47 2.91 4.31
C GLY A 19 -8.86 4.05 3.53
N ILE A 20 -9.34 5.26 3.82
CA ILE A 20 -8.83 6.49 3.22
C ILE A 20 -7.92 7.18 4.22
N MET A 21 -6.76 7.63 3.75
CA MET A 21 -5.80 8.36 4.54
C MET A 21 -5.50 9.70 3.86
N ILE A 22 -5.85 10.80 4.53
CA ILE A 22 -5.69 12.16 4.00
C ILE A 22 -4.61 12.88 4.80
N LEU A 23 -3.57 13.34 4.10
CA LEU A 23 -2.53 14.19 4.68
C LEU A 23 -2.82 15.65 4.36
N ALA A 24 -3.62 16.29 5.21
CA ALA A 24 -4.18 17.63 4.98
C ALA A 24 -3.20 18.78 5.29
N ASP A 25 -1.99 18.74 4.74
CA ASP A 25 -1.02 19.85 4.84
C ASP A 25 -0.04 19.85 3.66
N GLN A 26 0.19 21.02 3.05
CA GLN A 26 1.05 21.21 1.88
C GLN A 26 2.49 20.68 2.07
N ARG A 27 2.98 20.61 3.31
CA ARG A 27 4.31 20.07 3.63
C ARG A 27 4.42 18.60 3.25
N PHE A 28 3.33 17.83 3.29
CA PHE A 28 3.33 16.42 2.90
C PHE A 28 3.45 16.21 1.39
N SER A 29 3.13 17.22 0.58
CA SER A 29 3.33 17.18 -0.88
C SER A 29 4.80 17.23 -1.30
N LYS A 30 5.71 17.61 -0.39
CA LYS A 30 7.15 17.70 -0.69
C LYS A 30 7.77 16.31 -0.84
N PRO A 31 8.56 16.04 -1.90
CA PRO A 31 9.22 14.74 -2.10
C PRO A 31 10.09 14.31 -0.91
N SER A 32 10.72 15.26 -0.21
CA SER A 32 11.54 14.99 0.97
C SER A 32 10.75 14.49 2.18
N ARG A 33 9.43 14.73 2.25
CA ARG A 33 8.54 14.17 3.27
C ARG A 33 7.98 12.82 2.83
N ILE A 34 7.57 12.71 1.57
CA ILE A 34 7.05 11.45 0.99
C ILE A 34 8.08 10.33 1.08
N LYS A 35 9.34 10.61 0.73
CA LYS A 35 10.46 9.64 0.83
C LYS A 35 10.69 9.10 2.25
N LYS A 36 10.19 9.77 3.29
CA LYS A 36 10.30 9.34 4.70
C LYS A 36 9.11 8.50 5.16
N LEU A 37 8.10 8.29 4.32
CA LEU A 37 7.03 7.34 4.59
C LEU A 37 7.52 5.91 4.33
N PRO A 38 6.93 4.88 4.95
CA PRO A 38 7.16 3.49 4.57
C PRO A 38 6.95 3.24 3.08
N LYS A 39 7.76 2.35 2.49
CA LYS A 39 7.78 2.04 1.06
C LYS A 39 6.41 1.62 0.52
N TRP A 40 5.69 0.77 1.26
CA TRP A 40 4.34 0.34 0.89
C TRP A 40 3.34 1.50 0.73
N ILE A 41 3.50 2.62 1.46
CA ILE A 41 2.67 3.82 1.27
C ILE A 41 3.12 4.58 0.04
N GLN A 42 4.44 4.73 -0.14
CA GLN A 42 5.01 5.43 -1.29
C GLN A 42 4.59 4.77 -2.61
N ASP A 43 4.57 3.44 -2.67
CA ASP A 43 4.21 2.68 -3.87
C ASP A 43 2.74 2.82 -4.24
N ASN A 44 1.88 3.07 -3.26
CA ASN A 44 0.44 3.29 -3.46
C ASN A 44 0.06 4.77 -3.58
N LEU A 45 1.02 5.69 -3.40
CA LEU A 45 0.78 7.12 -3.53
C LEU A 45 1.00 7.55 -4.99
N SER A 46 -0.08 7.57 -5.77
CA SER A 46 -0.06 8.09 -7.14
C SER A 46 0.33 9.57 -7.17
N PRO A 47 1.17 10.02 -8.12
CA PRO A 47 1.51 11.44 -8.27
C PRO A 47 0.29 12.32 -8.55
N ALA A 48 -0.78 11.75 -9.15
CA ALA A 48 -2.05 12.45 -9.37
C ALA A 48 -2.80 12.78 -8.07
N ASN A 49 -2.50 12.07 -6.98
CA ASN A 49 -3.16 12.24 -5.68
C ASN A 49 -2.40 13.20 -4.75
N ILE A 50 -1.40 13.93 -5.26
CA ILE A 50 -0.57 14.87 -4.49
C ILE A 50 -1.01 16.30 -4.79
N GLY A 51 -1.26 17.09 -3.75
CA GLY A 51 -1.65 18.50 -3.90
C GLY A 51 -3.08 18.70 -4.40
N LEU A 52 -3.97 17.76 -4.08
CA LEU A 52 -5.39 17.81 -4.41
C LEU A 52 -6.10 18.97 -3.71
N GLY A 53 -7.08 19.56 -4.40
CA GLY A 53 -8.08 20.42 -3.78
C GLY A 53 -8.99 19.61 -2.84
N SER A 54 -9.72 20.32 -1.96
CA SER A 54 -10.65 19.64 -1.03
C SER A 54 -11.79 18.95 -1.78
N ASP A 55 -12.31 19.57 -2.84
CA ASP A 55 -13.40 19.00 -3.63
C ASP A 55 -12.95 17.75 -4.41
N ASP A 56 -11.77 17.80 -5.05
CA ASP A 56 -11.17 16.65 -5.75
C ASP A 56 -10.93 15.48 -4.80
N ALA A 57 -10.42 15.77 -3.59
CA ALA A 57 -10.19 14.76 -2.57
C ALA A 57 -11.49 14.08 -2.14
N VAL A 58 -12.59 14.83 -2.02
CA VAL A 58 -13.91 14.29 -1.69
C VAL A 58 -14.46 13.43 -2.84
N GLU A 59 -14.28 13.84 -4.09
CA GLU A 59 -14.73 13.05 -5.24
C GLU A 59 -13.96 11.73 -5.36
N LEU A 60 -12.64 11.77 -5.25
CA LEU A 60 -11.79 10.58 -5.24
C LEU A 60 -12.13 9.64 -4.09
N ALA A 61 -12.38 10.21 -2.89
CA ALA A 61 -12.81 9.43 -1.73
C ALA A 61 -14.14 8.71 -1.99
N LYS A 62 -15.15 9.40 -2.53
CA LYS A 62 -16.45 8.81 -2.87
C LYS A 62 -16.30 7.69 -3.88
N LYS A 63 -15.49 7.89 -4.93
CA LYS A 63 -15.22 6.86 -5.94
C LYS A 63 -14.57 5.64 -5.30
N PHE A 64 -13.49 5.84 -4.56
CA PHE A 64 -12.77 4.76 -3.88
C PHE A 64 -13.68 3.94 -2.96
N LEU A 65 -14.52 4.58 -2.14
CA LEU A 65 -15.41 3.85 -1.24
C LEU A 65 -16.47 3.04 -1.99
N LYS A 66 -16.98 3.53 -3.12
CA LYS A 66 -17.95 2.78 -3.95
C LYS A 66 -17.30 1.56 -4.60
N ASP A 67 -16.10 1.72 -5.13
CA ASP A 67 -15.36 0.65 -5.80
C ASP A 67 -14.95 -0.44 -4.78
N MET A 68 -14.52 -0.03 -3.59
CA MET A 68 -14.07 -0.97 -2.54
C MET A 68 -15.21 -1.60 -1.72
N ALA A 69 -16.41 -1.03 -1.73
CA ALA A 69 -17.56 -1.59 -1.02
C ALA A 69 -18.20 -2.80 -1.73
N GLN A 70 -17.72 -3.15 -2.92
CA GLN A 70 -18.21 -4.32 -3.65
C GLN A 70 -17.74 -5.61 -2.96
N GLU A 71 -18.52 -6.68 -3.13
CA GLU A 71 -18.12 -8.00 -2.62
C GLU A 71 -16.79 -8.43 -3.27
N LEU A 72 -15.85 -8.88 -2.44
CA LEU A 72 -14.56 -9.39 -2.89
C LEU A 72 -14.53 -10.92 -2.74
N PRO A 73 -14.81 -11.69 -3.82
CA PRO A 73 -14.85 -13.15 -3.76
C PRO A 73 -13.51 -13.73 -3.30
N LEU A 74 -13.56 -14.82 -2.55
CA LEU A 74 -12.37 -15.47 -2.00
C LEU A 74 -11.44 -15.98 -3.12
N GLU A 75 -12.02 -16.42 -4.22
CA GLU A 75 -11.33 -16.94 -5.40
C GLU A 75 -10.42 -15.89 -6.03
N SER A 76 -10.81 -14.62 -5.98
CA SER A 76 -10.02 -13.51 -6.51
C SER A 76 -8.78 -13.20 -5.65
N GLN A 77 -8.78 -13.67 -4.38
CA GLN A 77 -7.73 -13.42 -3.41
C GLN A 77 -6.69 -14.55 -3.37
N ILE A 78 -7.08 -15.79 -3.71
CA ILE A 78 -6.20 -16.96 -3.76
C ILE A 78 -5.14 -16.79 -4.85
N GLY A 79 -3.86 -16.92 -4.48
CA GLY A 79 -2.71 -16.73 -5.38
C GLY A 79 -2.23 -15.29 -5.53
N VAL A 80 -2.93 -14.32 -4.92
CA VAL A 80 -2.53 -12.90 -4.90
C VAL A 80 -2.21 -12.47 -3.46
N SER A 81 -3.21 -12.51 -2.58
CA SER A 81 -3.09 -12.08 -1.18
C SER A 81 -3.16 -13.23 -0.18
N MET A 82 -3.81 -14.33 -0.55
CA MET A 82 -3.89 -15.58 0.22
C MET A 82 -3.27 -16.74 -0.54
N LEU A 83 -2.76 -17.73 0.19
CA LEU A 83 -2.11 -18.92 -0.37
C LEU A 83 -2.94 -20.15 -0.05
N ASN A 84 -3.06 -21.06 -1.02
CA ASN A 84 -3.63 -22.39 -0.81
C ASN A 84 -2.52 -23.46 -0.75
N GLU A 85 -2.89 -24.67 -0.32
CA GLU A 85 -1.93 -25.77 -0.15
C GLU A 85 -1.27 -26.19 -1.48
N GLU A 86 -2.02 -26.16 -2.57
CA GLU A 86 -1.53 -26.51 -3.91
C GLU A 86 -0.45 -25.54 -4.39
N GLN A 87 -0.61 -24.24 -4.12
CA GLN A 87 0.37 -23.20 -4.44
C GLN A 87 1.65 -23.37 -3.64
N LEU A 88 1.56 -23.79 -2.38
CA LEU A 88 2.73 -24.06 -1.54
C LEU A 88 3.54 -25.26 -2.04
N LYS A 89 2.89 -26.27 -2.63
CA LYS A 89 3.55 -27.44 -3.20
C LYS A 89 4.14 -27.19 -4.61
N SER A 90 3.80 -26.06 -5.24
CA SER A 90 4.25 -25.75 -6.60
C SER A 90 5.64 -25.10 -6.58
N GLU A 91 6.65 -25.79 -7.12
CA GLU A 91 8.02 -25.24 -7.25
C GLU A 91 8.07 -23.94 -8.06
N LYS A 92 7.21 -23.81 -9.07
CA LYS A 92 7.13 -22.58 -9.89
C LYS A 92 6.69 -21.39 -9.05
N PHE A 93 5.75 -21.61 -8.13
CA PHE A 93 5.23 -20.56 -7.26
C PHE A 93 6.24 -20.18 -6.18
N LEU A 94 6.95 -21.16 -5.61
CA LEU A 94 8.04 -20.90 -4.66
C LEU A 94 9.16 -20.05 -5.27
N LYS A 95 9.61 -20.35 -6.50
CA LYS A 95 10.59 -19.54 -7.23
C LYS A 95 10.10 -18.10 -7.46
N ARG A 96 8.81 -17.92 -7.74
CA ARG A 96 8.19 -16.59 -7.86
C ARG A 96 8.23 -15.85 -6.52
N LEU A 97 7.93 -16.52 -5.40
CA LEU A 97 8.00 -15.91 -4.07
C LEU A 97 9.43 -15.50 -3.70
N GLU A 98 10.43 -16.32 -4.00
CA GLU A 98 11.85 -15.99 -3.81
C GLU A 98 12.25 -14.74 -4.60
N THR A 99 11.82 -14.65 -5.86
CA THR A 99 12.06 -13.48 -6.72
C THR A 99 11.42 -12.21 -6.14
N LEU A 100 10.17 -12.32 -5.66
CA LEU A 100 9.47 -11.21 -5.02
C LEU A 100 10.10 -10.81 -3.69
N GLN A 101 10.60 -11.77 -2.92
CA GLN A 101 11.32 -11.51 -1.68
C GLN A 101 12.64 -10.79 -1.96
N GLN A 102 13.39 -11.21 -2.98
CA GLN A 102 14.61 -10.52 -3.41
C GLN A 102 14.31 -9.09 -3.86
N ALA A 103 13.30 -8.89 -4.70
CA ALA A 103 12.87 -7.55 -5.12
C ALA A 103 12.44 -6.69 -3.91
N ALA A 104 11.73 -7.27 -2.94
CA ALA A 104 11.37 -6.57 -1.71
C ALA A 104 12.60 -6.19 -0.89
N LEU A 105 13.57 -7.10 -0.71
CA LEU A 105 14.83 -6.85 0.00
C LEU A 105 15.70 -5.79 -0.68
N GLU A 106 15.77 -5.79 -2.01
CA GLU A 106 16.49 -4.77 -2.79
C GLU A 106 15.86 -3.37 -2.66
N THR A 107 14.54 -3.28 -2.51
CA THR A 107 13.86 -2.01 -2.25
C THR A 107 14.00 -1.51 -0.80
N VAL A 108 14.37 -2.40 0.14
CA VAL A 108 14.88 -2.02 1.46
C VAL A 108 16.38 -1.75 1.32
N GLY A 109 16.73 -0.73 0.53
CA GLY A 109 18.09 -0.24 0.42
C GLY A 109 18.67 0.05 1.82
N PRO A 110 20.01 0.00 1.98
CA PRO A 110 20.66 -0.11 3.28
C PRO A 110 20.12 0.98 4.20
N PHE A 111 19.71 0.58 5.42
CA PHE A 111 19.59 1.52 6.52
C PHE A 111 20.97 2.15 6.72
N ASN A 112 21.23 3.24 5.99
CA ASN A 112 22.45 4.02 6.17
C ASN A 112 22.39 4.56 7.59
N ARG A 113 23.14 3.89 8.46
CA ARG A 113 23.55 4.40 9.77
C ARG A 113 24.33 5.68 9.50
N ILE A 114 23.74 6.80 9.87
CA ILE A 114 24.50 7.92 10.43
C ILE A 114 24.36 7.76 11.94
#